data_AF-A0A1B1MM95-F1
#
_entry.id   AF-A0A1B1MM95-F1
#
_cell.length_a   1.000
_cell.length_b   1.000
_cell.length_c   1.000
_cell.angle_alpha   90.00
_cell.angle_beta   90.00
_cell.angle_gamma   90.00
#
_symmetry.space_group_name_H-M   'P 1'
#
loop_
_entity.id
_entity.type
_entity.pdbx_description
1 polymer ?
#
loop_
_entity_poly.entity_id
_entity_poly.type
_entity_poly.pdbx_seq_one_letter_code
_entity_poly.pdbx_strand_id
1 'polypeptide(L)'
;MIDLGGGIMPKTWAFDGRTPGREVRFSVGDTLVAELSNQLPNKTTTSIHWHGIALRNDMDGVPPATRTAVRVGSTFTYRFIADAPGTYFFHPHVGVQLDRGLYAPLIVEDPEETVAYDDEWVVLLDDWIDGVTGTPDEVFAEHAHGRRERPARR
;
A
#
# COMPACT_ATOMS: atom_id res chain seq x y z
N MET A 1 3.51 -16.56 1.01
CA MET A 1 4.12 -16.58 2.36
C MET A 1 5.17 -15.50 2.35
N ILE A 2 5.19 -14.65 3.37
CA ILE A 2 6.19 -13.60 3.55
C ILE A 2 7.03 -13.96 4.77
N ASP A 3 8.34 -13.73 4.72
CA ASP A 3 9.23 -13.92 5.88
C ASP A 3 9.35 -12.62 6.67
N LEU A 4 8.87 -12.64 7.92
CA LEU A 4 8.98 -11.50 8.86
C LEU A 4 10.16 -11.66 9.84
N GLY A 5 10.97 -12.70 9.67
CA GLY A 5 12.05 -13.06 10.59
C GLY A 5 11.57 -13.91 11.78
N GLY A 6 12.52 -14.47 12.53
CA GLY A 6 12.23 -15.26 13.73
C GLY A 6 11.41 -16.53 13.49
N GLY A 7 11.34 -17.02 12.24
CA GLY A 7 10.50 -18.15 11.84
C GLY A 7 9.02 -17.81 11.61
N ILE A 8 8.67 -16.52 11.61
CA ILE A 8 7.30 -16.04 11.38
C ILE A 8 7.06 -15.89 9.88
N MET A 9 6.19 -16.76 9.35
CA MET A 9 5.90 -16.86 7.92
C MET A 9 4.39 -16.73 7.65
N PRO A 10 3.76 -15.55 7.72
CA PRO A 10 2.34 -15.43 7.45
C PRO A 10 1.99 -15.63 5.97
N LYS A 11 0.77 -16.12 5.73
CA LYS A 11 0.13 -16.07 4.41
C LYS A 11 -0.65 -14.77 4.31
N THR A 12 -0.07 -13.79 3.62
CA THR A 12 -0.60 -12.43 3.49
C THR A 12 -0.71 -12.00 2.03
N TRP A 13 -1.14 -10.76 1.77
CA TRP A 13 -1.17 -10.16 0.45
C TRP A 13 0.12 -9.37 0.16
N ALA A 14 0.41 -9.16 -1.11
CA ALA A 14 1.67 -8.54 -1.51
C ALA A 14 1.59 -7.99 -2.94
N PHE A 15 2.31 -6.90 -3.21
CA PHE A 15 2.60 -6.49 -4.57
C PHE A 15 3.71 -7.39 -5.13
N ASP A 16 3.44 -8.07 -6.25
CA ASP A 16 4.37 -8.98 -6.91
C ASP A 16 5.02 -10.02 -5.98
N GLY A 17 4.25 -10.51 -4.99
CA GLY A 17 4.68 -11.55 -4.06
C GLY A 17 5.67 -11.10 -2.98
N ARG A 18 5.93 -9.79 -2.85
CA ARG A 18 6.77 -9.22 -1.79
C ARG A 18 6.08 -8.11 -1.01
N THR A 19 6.44 -7.98 0.26
CA THR A 19 6.06 -6.85 1.10
C THR A 19 7.27 -6.45 1.97
N PRO A 20 7.59 -5.15 2.10
CA PRO A 20 7.06 -4.06 1.28
C PRO A 20 7.20 -4.33 -0.22
N GLY A 21 6.27 -3.78 -1.00
CA GLY A 21 6.34 -3.86 -2.46
C GLY A 21 7.63 -3.23 -2.99
N ARG A 22 7.91 -3.41 -4.28
CA ARG A 22 9.08 -2.78 -4.90
C ARG A 22 8.93 -1.25 -4.86
N GLU A 23 9.98 -0.57 -4.43
CA GLU A 23 10.08 0.89 -4.54
C GLU A 23 9.86 1.35 -5.98
N VAL A 24 9.06 2.41 -6.14
CA VAL A 24 8.91 3.13 -7.39
C VAL A 24 9.65 4.46 -7.26
N ARG A 25 10.57 4.75 -8.18
CA ARG A 25 11.38 5.97 -8.16
C ARG A 25 11.37 6.63 -9.54
N PHE A 26 11.14 7.93 -9.58
CA PHE A 26 11.11 8.76 -10.79
C PHE A 26 11.40 10.22 -10.45
N SER A 27 11.67 11.08 -11.43
CA SER A 27 12.00 12.50 -11.17
C SER A 27 10.77 13.40 -11.24
N VAL A 28 10.83 14.56 -10.58
CA VAL A 28 9.85 15.63 -10.80
C VAL A 28 9.69 15.91 -12.30
N GLY A 29 8.45 16.00 -12.76
CA GLY A 29 8.13 16.23 -14.17
C GLY A 29 8.04 14.97 -15.04
N ASP A 30 8.53 13.82 -14.57
CA ASP A 30 8.32 12.55 -15.26
C ASP A 30 6.83 12.13 -15.21
N THR A 31 6.37 11.43 -16.25
CA THR A 31 5.05 10.80 -16.26
C THR A 31 5.15 9.37 -15.76
N LEU A 32 4.62 9.09 -14.57
CA LEU A 32 4.43 7.73 -14.10
C LEU A 32 3.33 7.05 -14.90
N VAL A 33 3.57 5.81 -15.32
CA VAL A 33 2.57 4.92 -15.92
C VAL A 33 2.65 3.56 -15.21
N ALA A 34 1.68 3.27 -14.36
CA ALA A 34 1.67 2.04 -13.57
C ALA A 34 0.37 1.26 -13.81
N GLU A 35 0.47 -0.01 -14.19
CA GLU A 35 -0.70 -0.89 -14.34
C GLU A 35 -0.90 -1.72 -13.06
N LEU A 36 -2.05 -1.53 -12.42
CA LEU A 36 -2.52 -2.42 -11.36
C LEU A 36 -3.24 -3.60 -12.00
N SER A 37 -2.72 -4.81 -11.81
CA SER A 37 -3.40 -6.07 -12.14
C SER A 37 -3.93 -6.71 -10.85
N ASN A 38 -5.26 -6.70 -10.65
CA ASN A 38 -5.84 -7.20 -9.40
C ASN A 38 -6.00 -8.73 -9.45
N GLN A 39 -5.15 -9.44 -8.72
CA GLN A 39 -5.19 -10.90 -8.55
C GLN A 39 -5.55 -11.34 -7.12
N LEU A 40 -6.15 -10.44 -6.33
CA LEU A 40 -6.51 -10.71 -4.94
C LEU A 40 -7.65 -11.75 -4.85
N PRO A 41 -7.69 -12.56 -3.77
CA PRO A 41 -8.64 -13.66 -3.65
C PRO A 41 -10.08 -13.17 -3.39
N ASN A 42 -11.03 -14.10 -3.35
CA ASN A 42 -12.39 -13.90 -2.82
C ASN A 42 -13.21 -12.78 -3.51
N LYS A 43 -12.99 -12.54 -4.81
CA LYS A 43 -13.66 -11.47 -5.56
C LYS A 43 -13.40 -10.07 -4.99
N THR A 44 -12.28 -9.91 -4.28
CA THR A 44 -11.87 -8.64 -3.67
C THR A 44 -11.62 -7.59 -4.75
N THR A 45 -12.15 -6.39 -4.53
CA THR A 45 -11.77 -5.20 -5.31
C THR A 45 -10.64 -4.46 -4.62
N THR A 46 -9.81 -3.74 -5.36
CA THR A 46 -8.70 -2.97 -4.78
C THR A 46 -8.47 -1.67 -5.56
N SER A 47 -7.55 -0.85 -5.07
CA SER A 47 -7.06 0.35 -5.72
C SER A 47 -5.60 0.57 -5.33
N ILE A 48 -4.96 1.57 -5.92
CA ILE A 48 -3.73 2.20 -5.41
C ILE A 48 -4.05 3.68 -5.21
N HIS A 49 -3.88 4.13 -3.97
CA HIS A 49 -3.79 5.53 -3.60
C HIS A 49 -2.32 5.92 -3.46
N TRP A 50 -1.97 7.08 -4.00
CA TRP A 50 -0.60 7.60 -4.08
C TRP A 50 -0.41 8.63 -2.98
N HIS A 51 -0.09 8.14 -1.78
CA HIS A 51 -0.18 8.90 -0.55
C HIS A 51 0.74 10.13 -0.58
N GLY A 52 0.14 11.32 -0.48
CA GLY A 52 0.84 12.61 -0.43
C GLY A 52 1.12 13.24 -1.79
N ILE A 53 0.87 12.55 -2.91
CA ILE A 53 1.05 13.13 -4.23
C ILE A 53 -0.14 14.02 -4.60
N ALA A 54 0.12 15.28 -4.96
CA ALA A 54 -0.87 16.19 -5.52
C ALA A 54 -1.09 15.86 -7.01
N LEU A 55 -2.09 15.02 -7.31
CA LEU A 55 -2.39 14.56 -8.67
C LEU A 55 -3.84 14.82 -9.08
N ARG A 56 -4.12 14.56 -10.35
CA ARG A 56 -5.49 14.57 -10.89
C ARG A 56 -6.39 13.57 -10.16
N ASN A 57 -7.58 14.02 -9.77
CA ASN A 57 -8.50 13.25 -8.93
C ASN A 57 -8.79 11.84 -9.49
N ASP A 58 -8.92 11.66 -10.80
CA ASP A 58 -9.21 10.36 -11.43
C ASP A 58 -8.08 9.32 -11.33
N MET A 59 -6.90 9.71 -10.84
CA MET A 59 -5.74 8.85 -10.59
C MET A 59 -5.45 8.62 -9.10
N ASP A 60 -6.25 9.21 -8.20
CA ASP A 60 -6.00 9.17 -6.76
C ASP A 60 -6.39 7.85 -6.09
N GLY A 61 -7.23 7.04 -6.74
CA GLY A 61 -7.51 5.67 -6.30
C GLY A 61 -8.15 5.53 -4.91
N VAL A 62 -9.07 6.43 -4.58
CA VAL A 62 -9.92 6.45 -3.38
C VAL A 62 -11.38 6.18 -3.76
N PRO A 63 -11.84 4.92 -3.81
CA PRO A 63 -13.23 4.58 -4.07
C PRO A 63 -14.15 4.90 -2.89
N PRO A 64 -15.40 5.35 -3.12
CA PRO A 64 -16.00 5.69 -4.42
C PRO A 64 -15.74 7.13 -4.85
N ALA A 65 -14.96 7.91 -4.09
CA ALA A 65 -14.79 9.35 -4.29
C ALA A 65 -14.15 9.71 -5.63
N THR A 66 -13.16 8.94 -6.07
CA THR A 66 -12.39 9.26 -7.27
C THR A 66 -12.70 8.35 -8.46
N ARG A 67 -12.79 7.05 -8.20
CA ARG A 67 -13.13 6.02 -9.19
C ARG A 67 -13.65 4.77 -8.50
N THR A 68 -14.39 3.94 -9.23
CA THR A 68 -14.72 2.57 -8.81
C THR A 68 -13.47 1.73 -8.63
N ALA A 69 -13.44 0.91 -7.57
CA ALA A 69 -12.36 -0.04 -7.30
C ALA A 69 -12.18 -1.06 -8.44
N VAL A 70 -10.93 -1.49 -8.67
CA VAL A 70 -10.54 -2.47 -9.68
C VAL A 70 -11.00 -3.86 -9.23
N ARG A 71 -11.80 -4.53 -10.05
CA ARG A 71 -12.30 -5.88 -9.75
C ARG A 71 -11.20 -6.93 -9.93
N VAL A 72 -11.32 -8.06 -9.24
CA VAL A 72 -10.44 -9.22 -9.46
C VAL A 72 -10.42 -9.60 -10.94
N GLY A 73 -9.25 -9.97 -11.45
CA GLY A 73 -9.01 -10.33 -12.85
C GLY A 73 -9.07 -9.15 -13.83
N SER A 74 -9.22 -7.91 -13.34
CA SER A 74 -9.20 -6.70 -14.15
C SER A 74 -7.93 -5.89 -13.91
N THR A 75 -7.63 -5.00 -14.85
CA THR A 75 -6.51 -4.07 -14.75
C THR A 75 -6.97 -2.61 -14.71
N PHE A 76 -6.10 -1.74 -14.21
CA PHE A 76 -6.25 -0.30 -14.33
C PHE A 76 -4.89 0.38 -14.45
N THR A 77 -4.75 1.30 -15.39
CA THR A 77 -3.51 2.07 -15.59
C THR A 77 -3.62 3.43 -14.91
N TYR A 78 -2.79 3.64 -13.89
CA TYR A 78 -2.53 4.94 -13.31
C TYR A 78 -1.55 5.72 -14.19
N ARG A 79 -1.85 6.99 -14.45
CA ARG A 79 -1.01 7.88 -15.24
C ARG A 79 -1.07 9.31 -14.72
N PHE A 80 0.02 9.78 -14.14
CA PHE A 80 0.11 11.15 -13.60
C PHE A 80 1.56 11.63 -13.62
N ILE A 81 1.73 12.93 -13.34
CA ILE A 81 3.02 13.59 -13.12
C ILE A 81 3.02 14.01 -11.66
N ALA A 82 4.14 13.82 -10.95
CA ALA A 82 4.36 14.44 -9.65
C ALA A 82 5.11 15.76 -9.86
N ASP A 83 4.66 16.82 -9.18
CA ASP A 83 5.17 18.18 -9.31
C ASP A 83 6.09 18.61 -8.15
N ALA A 84 6.19 17.79 -7.10
CA ALA A 84 7.05 18.02 -5.94
C ALA A 84 7.94 16.79 -5.67
N PRO A 85 9.24 17.01 -5.36
CA PRO A 85 10.12 15.94 -4.94
C PRO A 85 9.80 15.52 -3.51
N GLY A 86 10.15 14.29 -3.14
CA GLY A 86 10.01 13.82 -1.78
C GLY A 86 9.89 12.31 -1.63
N THR A 87 9.75 11.89 -0.38
CA THR A 87 9.47 10.52 0.02
C THR A 87 7.98 10.35 0.26
N TYR A 88 7.38 9.45 -0.51
CA TYR A 88 5.98 9.09 -0.48
C TYR A 88 5.85 7.56 -0.39
N PHE A 89 4.61 7.07 -0.44
CA PHE A 89 4.33 5.66 -0.56
C PHE A 89 2.98 5.47 -1.24
N PHE A 90 2.66 4.25 -1.64
CA PHE A 90 1.35 3.94 -2.19
C PHE A 90 0.76 2.68 -1.55
N HIS A 91 -0.56 2.68 -1.43
CA HIS A 91 -1.31 1.61 -0.77
C HIS A 91 -2.76 1.60 -1.26
N PRO A 92 -3.52 0.49 -1.11
CA PRO A 92 -4.94 0.50 -1.39
C PRO A 92 -5.73 1.42 -0.45
N HIS A 93 -6.80 2.00 -0.99
CA HIS A 93 -7.78 2.75 -0.21
C HIS A 93 -9.13 2.00 -0.19
N VAL A 94 -9.07 0.68 0.02
CA VAL A 94 -10.22 -0.22 0.09
C VAL A 94 -10.07 -1.10 1.32
N GLY A 95 -11.05 -1.05 2.24
CA GLY A 95 -11.06 -1.88 3.45
C GLY A 95 -9.77 -1.79 4.27
N VAL A 96 -9.37 -2.92 4.85
CA VAL A 96 -8.16 -3.08 5.68
C VAL A 96 -7.00 -3.69 4.90
N GLN A 97 -6.91 -3.41 3.60
CA GLN A 97 -5.97 -4.07 2.70
C GLN A 97 -4.52 -3.65 2.90
N LEU A 98 -4.28 -2.43 3.39
CA LEU A 98 -2.95 -1.93 3.74
C LEU A 98 -2.30 -2.87 4.76
N ASP A 99 -3.00 -3.16 5.86
CA ASP A 99 -2.56 -4.02 6.97
C ASP A 99 -2.38 -5.50 6.58
N ARG A 100 -2.68 -5.86 5.33
CA ARG A 100 -2.37 -7.17 4.72
C ARG A 100 -1.05 -7.16 3.97
N GLY A 101 -0.24 -6.11 4.05
CA GLY A 101 1.06 -6.00 3.39
C GLY A 101 1.05 -5.32 2.02
N LEU A 102 -0.06 -4.66 1.65
CA LEU A 102 -0.15 -3.94 0.36
C LEU A 102 0.27 -2.49 0.51
N TYR A 103 1.58 -2.27 0.52
CA TYR A 103 2.17 -0.94 0.50
C TYR A 103 3.58 -1.00 -0.11
N ALA A 104 4.05 0.09 -0.69
CA ALA A 104 5.43 0.21 -1.15
C ALA A 104 5.90 1.67 -1.16
N PRO A 105 7.21 1.93 -1.03
CA PRO A 105 7.75 3.27 -1.13
C PRO A 105 7.59 3.85 -2.53
N LEU A 106 7.42 5.17 -2.58
CA LEU A 106 7.46 5.95 -3.81
C LEU A 106 8.37 7.15 -3.59
N ILE A 107 9.42 7.27 -4.40
CA ILE A 107 10.37 8.37 -4.30
C ILE A 107 10.26 9.24 -5.55
N VAL A 108 10.08 10.54 -5.34
CA VAL A 108 10.14 11.54 -6.42
C VAL A 108 11.45 12.32 -6.25
N GLU A 109 12.38 12.12 -7.17
CA GLU A 109 13.70 12.76 -7.16
C GLU A 109 13.60 14.23 -7.51
N ASP A 110 14.37 15.06 -6.81
CA ASP A 110 14.61 16.45 -7.19
C ASP A 110 15.79 16.51 -8.17
N PRO A 111 15.58 16.82 -9.47
CA PRO A 111 16.67 16.98 -10.42
C PRO A 111 17.60 18.15 -10.07
N GLU A 112 17.16 19.07 -9.21
CA GLU A 112 17.92 20.24 -8.76
C GLU A 112 18.46 20.07 -7.32
N GLU A 113 18.48 18.85 -6.77
CA GLU A 113 19.06 18.59 -5.43
C GLU A 113 20.52 19.06 -5.35
N THR A 114 20.83 19.82 -4.30
CA THR A 114 22.17 20.42 -4.09
C THR A 114 22.90 19.84 -2.89
N VAL A 115 22.20 19.12 -2.01
CA VAL A 115 22.78 18.45 -0.86
C VAL A 115 23.47 17.18 -1.33
N ALA A 116 24.77 17.08 -1.06
CA ALA A 116 25.52 15.85 -1.29
C ALA A 116 25.38 14.89 -0.11
N TYR A 117 25.18 13.62 -0.41
CA TYR A 117 25.17 12.51 0.56
C TYR A 117 25.90 11.31 -0.03
N ASP A 118 26.56 10.53 0.82
CA ASP A 118 27.29 9.33 0.42
C ASP A 118 26.35 8.13 0.23
N ASP A 119 25.30 8.06 1.06
CA ASP A 119 24.35 6.95 1.14
C ASP A 119 22.93 7.45 1.38
N GLU A 120 21.96 6.72 0.84
CA GLU A 120 20.52 6.93 1.07
C GLU A 120 19.86 5.61 1.45
N TRP A 121 18.93 5.66 2.40
CA TRP A 121 18.17 4.49 2.87
C TRP A 121 16.69 4.82 2.94
N VAL A 122 15.88 3.98 2.31
CA VAL A 122 14.41 4.05 2.42
C VAL A 122 13.96 3.06 3.48
N VAL A 123 13.38 3.59 4.56
CA VAL A 123 12.81 2.82 5.67
C VAL A 123 11.31 3.03 5.68
N LEU A 124 10.56 1.97 5.40
CA LEU A 124 9.11 1.94 5.54
C LEU A 124 8.75 1.13 6.79
N LEU A 125 8.06 1.78 7.72
CA LEU A 125 7.68 1.19 9.01
C LEU A 125 6.22 0.75 8.96
N ASP A 126 5.97 -0.46 9.44
CA ASP A 126 4.62 -0.97 9.66
C ASP A 126 4.60 -1.82 10.94
N ASP A 127 3.43 -1.91 11.57
CA ASP A 127 3.15 -2.99 12.51
C ASP A 127 2.55 -4.19 11.76
N TRP A 128 2.42 -5.35 12.41
CA TRP A 128 1.98 -6.55 11.69
C TRP A 128 1.01 -7.40 12.49
N ILE A 129 -0.13 -7.70 11.89
CA ILE A 129 -1.16 -8.58 12.46
C ILE A 129 -1.54 -9.76 11.56
N ASP A 130 -1.57 -9.58 10.23
CA ASP A 130 -2.17 -10.55 9.31
C ASP A 130 -1.41 -11.88 9.29
N GLY A 131 -2.12 -12.96 9.63
CA GLY A 131 -1.54 -14.30 9.66
C GLY A 131 -0.55 -14.56 10.79
N VAL A 132 -0.40 -13.63 11.76
CA VAL A 132 0.43 -13.81 12.96
C VAL A 132 -0.44 -13.99 14.19
N THR A 133 -1.21 -12.97 14.58
CA THR A 133 -2.11 -13.02 15.75
C THR A 133 -3.59 -12.96 15.39
N GLY A 134 -3.91 -12.73 14.11
CA GLY A 134 -5.27 -12.67 13.58
C GLY A 134 -5.28 -12.18 12.14
N THR A 135 -6.39 -11.60 11.71
CA THR A 135 -6.49 -10.85 10.45
C THR A 135 -6.92 -9.41 10.69
N PRO A 136 -6.56 -8.47 9.81
CA PRO A 136 -7.02 -7.08 9.92
C PRO A 136 -8.55 -6.96 9.99
N ASP A 137 -9.29 -7.81 9.26
CA ASP A 137 -10.75 -7.82 9.30
C ASP A 137 -11.31 -8.22 10.67
N GLU A 138 -10.71 -9.22 11.34
CA GLU A 138 -11.11 -9.64 12.68
C GLU A 138 -10.90 -8.52 13.72
N VAL A 139 -9.76 -7.84 13.63
CA VAL A 139 -9.39 -6.74 14.52
C VAL A 139 -10.29 -5.54 14.29
N PHE A 140 -10.53 -5.19 13.03
CA PHE A 140 -11.48 -4.14 12.65
C PHE A 140 -12.88 -4.45 13.17
N ALA A 141 -13.36 -5.68 13.02
CA ALA A 141 -14.66 -6.10 13.55
C ALA A 141 -14.73 -6.01 15.08
N GLU A 142 -13.67 -6.40 15.81
CA GLU A 142 -13.60 -6.28 17.27
C GLU A 142 -13.71 -4.80 17.72
N HIS A 143 -13.06 -3.88 17.01
CA HIS A 143 -13.09 -2.46 17.33
C HIS A 143 -14.38 -1.75 16.89
N ALA A 144 -14.96 -2.14 15.76
CA ALA A 144 -16.18 -1.52 15.22
C ALA A 144 -17.41 -1.70 16.13
N HIS A 145 -17.43 -2.73 16.98
CA HIS A 145 -18.55 -3.01 17.89
C HIS A 145 -18.37 -2.41 19.30
N GLY A 146 -17.30 -1.61 19.52
CA GLY A 146 -16.87 -1.18 20.85
C GLY A 146 -16.31 -2.36 21.66
N ARG A 147 -15.30 -2.13 22.51
CA ARG A 147 -14.67 -3.18 23.33
C ARG A 147 -15.74 -3.97 24.11
N ARG A 148 -16.13 -5.14 23.61
CA ARG A 148 -16.72 -6.19 24.43
C ARG A 148 -15.54 -6.96 24.98
N GLU A 149 -15.34 -6.90 26.30
CA GLU A 149 -14.26 -7.59 26.99
C GLU A 149 -14.17 -9.04 26.49
N ARG A 150 -13.02 -9.43 25.93
CA ARG A 150 -12.75 -10.83 25.64
C ARG A 150 -12.75 -11.58 26.98
N PRO A 151 -13.58 -12.62 27.19
CA PRO A 151 -13.47 -13.43 28.39
C PRO A 151 -12.07 -14.04 28.42
N ALA A 152 -11.36 -13.85 29.54
CA ALA A 152 -10.03 -14.41 29.74
C ALA A 152 -10.07 -15.91 29.42
N ARG A 153 -9.25 -16.35 28.47
CA ARG A 153 -9.05 -17.78 28.22
C ARG A 153 -8.44 -18.37 29.49
N ARG A 154 -9.18 -19.27 30.15
CA ARG A 154 -8.71 -20.12 31.24
C ARG A 154 -7.82 -21.23 30.70
#